data_AF-A0A7J7NGT3-F1
#
_entry.id   AF-A0A7J7NGT3-F1
#
_cell.length_a   1.000
_cell.length_b   1.000
_cell.length_c   1.000
_cell.angle_alpha   90.00
_cell.angle_beta   90.00
_cell.angle_gamma   90.00
#
_symmetry.space_group_name_H-M   'P 1'
#
loop_
_entity.id
_entity.type
_entity.pdbx_description
1 polymer ?
#
loop_
_entity_poly.entity_id
_entity_poly.type
_entity_poly.pdbx_seq_one_letter_code
_entity_poly.pdbx_strand_id
1 'polypeptide(L)' 'FSEDFAILLFHYDGWTTEWDQFEWSKRAIHIIIMKQTKWWYAKRFLHPDVVAAYEYIFIWDEDLGVEHFNADK' A
#
# COMPACT_ATOMS: atom_id res chain seq x y z
N PHE A 1 -14.29 -0.33 -1.75
CA PHE A 1 -13.08 -0.23 -2.58
C PHE A 1 -13.21 -1.20 -3.75
N SER A 2 -12.72 -0.82 -4.94
CA SER A 2 -12.82 -1.65 -6.14
C SER A 2 -11.99 -2.93 -6.01
N GLU A 3 -12.43 -3.99 -6.68
CA GLU A 3 -11.69 -5.25 -6.83
C GLU A 3 -10.62 -5.17 -7.93
N ASP A 4 -10.61 -4.08 -8.70
CA ASP A 4 -9.64 -3.86 -9.80
C ASP A 4 -8.23 -3.54 -9.29
N PHE A 5 -8.08 -3.21 -8.00
CA PHE A 5 -6.81 -2.78 -7.41
C PHE A 5 -6.37 -3.70 -6.27
N ALA A 6 -5.10 -4.08 -6.29
CA ALA A 6 -4.42 -4.60 -5.12
C ALA A 6 -3.87 -3.43 -4.28
N ILE A 7 -4.21 -3.39 -3.00
CA ILE A 7 -3.67 -2.41 -2.06
C ILE A 7 -2.62 -3.09 -1.20
N LEU A 8 -1.47 -2.43 -1.04
CA LEU A 8 -0.38 -2.90 -0.19
C LEU A 8 -0.03 -1.81 0.82
N LEU A 9 -0.15 -2.14 2.11
CA LEU A 9 0.07 -1.23 3.24
C LEU A 9 1.37 -1.60 3.95
N PHE A 10 2.30 -0.65 4.01
CA PHE A 10 3.55 -0.79 4.77
C PHE A 10 3.39 -0.26 6.18
N HIS A 11 3.66 -1.11 7.17
CA HIS A 11 3.60 -0.77 8.59
C HIS A 11 5.02 -0.73 9.17
N TYR A 12 5.38 0.39 9.80
CA TYR A 12 6.70 0.60 10.41
C TYR A 12 6.74 0.22 11.89
N ASP A 13 5.63 0.42 12.57
CA ASP A 13 5.45 0.24 14.01
C ASP A 13 5.10 -1.21 14.38
N GLY A 14 4.61 -2.00 13.40
CA GLY A 14 4.17 -3.38 13.59
C GLY A 14 2.70 -3.51 14.05
N TRP A 15 1.93 -2.42 14.04
CA TRP A 15 0.55 -2.39 14.52
C TRP A 15 -0.41 -2.45 13.34
N THR A 16 -0.80 -3.66 12.94
CA THR A 16 -1.75 -3.85 11.84
C THR A 16 -3.20 -3.74 12.30
N THR A 17 -3.48 -3.99 13.58
CA THR A 17 -4.83 -4.05 14.16
C THR A 17 -5.56 -2.71 14.14
N GLU A 18 -4.85 -1.58 14.08
CA GLU A 18 -5.49 -0.27 13.95
C GLU A 18 -6.26 -0.12 12.63
N TRP A 19 -5.87 -0.89 11.61
CA TRP A 19 -6.54 -0.89 10.33
C TRP A 19 -7.79 -1.78 10.29
N ASP A 20 -7.99 -2.65 11.28
CA ASP A 20 -9.13 -3.60 11.31
C ASP A 20 -10.48 -2.90 11.37
N GLN A 21 -10.50 -1.64 11.82
CA GLN A 21 -11.70 -0.79 11.80
C GLN A 21 -12.19 -0.47 10.38
N PHE A 22 -11.34 -0.61 9.37
CA PHE A 22 -11.67 -0.33 7.97
C PHE A 22 -11.91 -1.65 7.22
N GLU A 23 -13.16 -1.94 6.83
CA GLU A 23 -13.49 -3.20 6.14
C GLU A 23 -12.70 -3.44 4.84
N TRP A 24 -12.24 -2.37 4.17
CA TRP A 24 -11.42 -2.52 2.97
C TRP A 24 -10.00 -2.99 3.28
N SER A 25 -9.45 -2.69 4.47
CA SER A 25 -8.08 -3.04 4.84
C SER A 25 -7.91 -4.56 4.97
N LYS A 26 -8.97 -5.27 5.38
CA LYS A 26 -8.99 -6.75 5.46
C LYS A 26 -8.71 -7.44 4.12
N ARG A 27 -8.86 -6.71 3.01
CA ARG A 27 -8.53 -7.19 1.65
C ARG A 27 -7.19 -6.66 1.14
N ALA A 28 -6.55 -5.75 1.86
CA ALA A 28 -5.23 -5.25 1.54
C ALA A 28 -4.13 -6.24 1.98
N ILE A 29 -2.96 -6.13 1.36
CA ILE A 29 -1.77 -6.87 1.75
C ILE A 29 -1.01 -6.02 2.78
N HIS A 30 -0.90 -6.52 4.01
CA HIS A 30 -0.18 -5.84 5.07
C HIS A 30 1.26 -6.34 5.14
N ILE A 31 2.23 -5.42 5.04
CA ILE A 31 3.66 -5.73 5.11
C ILE A 31 4.29 -5.03 6.29
N ILE A 32 4.96 -5.81 7.16
CA ILE A 32 5.82 -5.32 8.23
C ILE A 32 7.24 -5.77 7.95
N ILE A 33 8.18 -4.83 7.87
CA ILE A 33 9.59 -5.16 7.69
C ILE A 33 10.42 -4.37 8.67
N MET A 34 10.93 -5.06 9.67
CA MET A 34 11.72 -4.43 10.71
C MET A 34 12.98 -3.79 10.12
N LYS A 35 13.19 -2.51 10.46
CA LYS A 35 14.39 -1.74 10.12
C LYS A 35 14.63 -1.56 8.62
N GLN A 36 13.60 -1.66 7.77
CA GLN A 36 13.68 -1.33 6.34
C GLN A 36 12.66 -0.26 5.98
N THR A 37 13.01 0.57 5.00
CA THR A 37 12.10 1.59 4.49
C THR A 37 11.24 1.04 3.36
N LYS A 38 10.02 1.57 3.21
CA LYS A 38 9.10 1.22 2.10
C LYS A 38 9.78 1.31 0.73
N TRP A 39 10.61 2.33 0.53
CA TRP A 39 11.37 2.54 -0.70
C TRP A 39 12.45 1.48 -0.93
N TRP A 40 13.09 1.01 0.14
CA TRP A 40 14.06 -0.07 0.06
C TRP A 40 13.39 -1.38 -0.37
N TYR A 41 12.20 -1.66 0.17
CA TYR A 41 11.40 -2.82 -0.22
C TYR A 41 10.93 -2.71 -1.66
N ALA A 42 10.30 -1.60 -2.03
CA ALA A 42 9.77 -1.37 -3.38
C ALA A 42 10.83 -1.65 -4.45
N LYS A 43 12.05 -1.11 -4.27
CA LYS A 43 13.19 -1.31 -5.18
C LYS A 43 13.64 -2.76 -5.34
N ARG A 44 13.37 -3.64 -4.37
CA ARG A 44 13.86 -5.03 -4.36
C ARG A 44 12.78 -6.06 -4.67
N PHE A 45 11.55 -5.80 -4.26
CA PHE A 45 10.48 -6.80 -4.27
C PHE A 45 9.36 -6.47 -5.26
N LEU A 46 9.24 -5.22 -5.72
CA LEU A 46 8.41 -4.89 -6.88
C LEU A 46 9.20 -5.19 -8.17
N HIS A 47 9.51 -6.47 -8.36
CA HIS A 47 10.22 -6.95 -9.54
C HIS A 47 9.40 -6.69 -10.81
N PRO A 48 10.02 -6.36 -11.97
CA PRO A 48 9.32 -6.17 -13.24
C PRO A 48 8.26 -7.22 -13.54
N ASP A 49 8.55 -8.50 -13.29
CA ASP A 49 7.60 -9.59 -13.55
C ASP A 49 6.35 -9.56 -12.65
N VAL A 50 6.44 -8.95 -11.47
CA VAL A 50 5.29 -8.75 -10.57
C VAL A 50 4.50 -7.53 -11.03
N VAL A 51 5.19 -6.43 -11.30
CA VAL A 51 4.52 -5.17 -11.60
C VAL A 51 3.98 -5.08 -13.02
N ALA A 52 4.51 -5.86 -13.96
CA ALA A 52 4.04 -5.92 -15.34
C ALA A 52 2.59 -6.45 -15.48
N ALA A 53 2.05 -7.07 -14.43
CA ALA A 53 0.64 -7.48 -14.38
C ALA A 53 -0.32 -6.29 -14.14
N TYR A 54 0.19 -5.12 -13.78
CA TYR A 54 -0.60 -3.94 -13.46
C TYR A 54 -0.38 -2.85 -14.50
N GLU A 55 -1.46 -2.26 -15.01
CA GLU A 55 -1.39 -1.13 -15.95
C GLU A 55 -0.83 0.14 -15.29
N TYR A 56 -1.11 0.30 -13.99
CA TYR A 56 -0.70 1.46 -13.20
C TYR A 56 -0.15 1.02 -11.84
N ILE A 57 0.88 1.74 -11.39
CA ILE A 57 1.45 1.57 -10.05
C ILE A 57 1.45 2.94 -9.39
N PHE A 58 0.78 3.04 -8.25
CA PHE A 58 0.82 4.22 -7.41
C PHE A 58 1.65 3.89 -6.17
N ILE A 59 2.67 4.71 -5.89
CA ILE A 59 3.45 4.60 -4.66
C ILE A 59 3.33 5.93 -3.92
N TRP A 60 2.94 5.83 -2.66
CA TRP A 60 2.43 6.92 -1.87
C TRP A 60 3.03 6.86 -0.47
N ASP A 61 3.30 8.03 0.11
CA ASP A 61 3.71 8.15 1.50
C ASP A 61 2.47 8.38 2.39
N GLU A 62 2.59 8.09 3.69
CA GLU A 62 1.53 8.33 4.68
C GLU A 62 1.17 9.82 4.75
N ASP A 63 2.17 10.70 4.63
CA ASP A 63 2.02 12.15 4.73
C ASP A 63 1.38 12.81 3.49
N LEU A 64 0.76 12.03 2.61
CA LEU A 64 -0.03 12.61 1.54
C LEU A 64 -1.22 13.33 2.17
N GLY A 65 -1.21 14.65 2.07
CA GLY A 65 -2.35 15.50 2.42
C GLY A 65 -3.56 15.13 1.56
N VAL A 66 -4.33 14.13 2.01
CA VAL A 66 -5.54 13.61 1.34
C VAL A 66 -6.73 14.56 1.51
N GLU A 67 -6.54 15.69 2.19
CA GLU A 67 -7.54 16.74 2.40
C GLU A 67 -8.16 17.25 1.10
N HIS A 68 -7.47 17.03 -0.03
CA HIS A 68 -7.93 17.41 -1.37
C HIS A 68 -7.97 16.26 -2.38
N PHE A 69 -7.77 15.00 -1.96
CA PHE A 69 -7.82 13.86 -2.87
C PHE A 69 -9.27 13.45 -3.14
N ASN A 70 -9.63 13.34 -4.42
CA ASN A 70 -10.95 12.85 -4.85
C ASN A 70 -10.74 11.65 -5.76
N ALA A 71 -11.07 10.45 -5.27
CA ALA A 71 -10.88 9.20 -6.01
C ALA A 71 -11.88 9.03 -7.17
N ASP A 72 -12.98 9.79 -7.17
CA ASP A 72 -14.06 9.71 -8.15
C ASP A 72 -13.96 10.82 -9.22
N LYS A 73 -12.89 11.62 -9.23
CA LYS A 73 -12.65 12.70 -10.20
C LYS A 73 -11.30 12.61 -10.88
#